data_AF-A0A550CW54-F1
#
_entry.id   AF-A0A550CW54-F1
#
_cell.length_a   1.000
_cell.length_b   1.000
_cell.length_c   1.000
_cell.angle_alpha   90.00
_cell.angle_beta   90.00
_cell.angle_gamma   90.00
#
_symmetry.space_group_name_H-M   'P 1'
#
loop_
_entity.id
_entity.type
_entity.pdbx_description
1 polymer ?
#
loop_
_entity_poly.entity_id
_entity_poly.type
_entity_poly.pdbx_seq_one_letter_code
_entity_poly.pdbx_strand_id
1 'polypeptide(L)'
;MVFQNSETAVSDKSHAPSPSRDWQTCPRSGHQVLGFLFTKALARKLSYRVRLLPDDAPPSLVQGHFMMMTNAIPWLLSEKFPVPDRRAALVYKDSARMHLAKVIVLADNRGAEDSPRRPPAPAVVDMIADELELEGADREPRWFKCVD
;
A
#
# COMPACT_ATOMS: atom_id res chain seq x y z
N MET A 1 17.67 11.85 61.12
CA MET A 1 18.02 12.16 59.72
C MET A 1 17.49 11.02 58.86
N VAL A 2 16.38 11.25 58.17
CA VAL A 2 15.81 10.30 57.19
C VAL A 2 15.53 11.12 55.94
N PHE A 3 16.21 10.77 54.85
CA PHE A 3 16.06 11.41 53.55
C PHE A 3 14.75 10.93 52.91
N GLN A 4 13.83 11.86 52.62
CA GLN A 4 12.70 11.60 51.74
C GLN A 4 13.17 11.83 50.30
N ASN A 5 13.27 10.74 49.53
CA ASN A 5 13.51 10.80 48.10
C ASN A 5 12.20 11.17 47.39
N SER A 6 12.26 12.24 46.62
CA SER A 6 11.21 12.68 45.70
C SER A 6 11.16 11.72 44.50
N GLU A 7 10.14 10.89 44.40
CA GLU A 7 9.86 10.13 43.18
C GLU A 7 9.12 11.02 42.17
N THR A 8 9.87 11.36 41.13
CA THR A 8 9.46 11.92 39.84
C THR A 8 8.21 11.23 39.30
N ALA A 9 7.13 12.00 39.17
CA ALA A 9 5.98 11.62 38.35
C ALA A 9 6.44 11.46 36.90
N VAL A 10 6.41 10.22 36.41
CA VAL A 10 6.59 9.90 34.99
C VAL A 10 5.42 10.53 34.24
N SER A 11 5.73 11.55 33.46
CA SER A 11 4.80 12.23 32.56
C SER A 11 4.33 11.23 31.51
N ASP A 12 3.11 10.72 31.72
CA ASP A 12 2.39 9.85 30.81
C ASP A 12 2.13 10.64 29.52
N LYS A 13 3.00 10.42 28.52
CA LYS A 13 2.84 11.02 27.20
C LYS A 13 1.60 10.41 26.58
N SER A 14 0.50 11.16 26.71
CA SER A 14 -0.77 10.95 26.03
C SER A 14 -0.54 10.51 24.57
N HIS A 15 -0.69 9.20 24.33
CA HIS A 15 -0.86 8.64 22.99
C HIS A 15 -2.27 9.03 22.53
N ALA A 16 -2.44 10.27 22.07
CA ALA A 16 -3.61 10.62 21.31
C ALA A 16 -3.68 9.67 20.10
N PRO A 17 -4.81 8.97 19.86
CA PRO A 17 -4.95 8.12 18.69
C PRO A 17 -4.77 8.98 17.44
N SER A 18 -3.94 8.52 16.50
CA SER A 18 -3.78 9.18 15.21
C SER A 18 -5.15 9.40 14.58
N PRO A 19 -5.39 10.57 13.95
CA PRO A 19 -6.67 10.85 13.31
C PRO A 19 -7.02 9.75 12.31
N SER A 20 -8.31 9.37 12.30
CA SER A 20 -8.85 8.40 11.35
C SER A 20 -8.60 8.87 9.92
N ARG A 21 -7.97 8.02 9.10
CA ARG A 21 -7.70 8.25 7.68
C ARG A 21 -8.88 7.75 6.85
N ASP A 22 -9.20 8.46 5.77
CA ASP A 22 -10.39 8.21 4.94
C ASP A 22 -10.48 6.77 4.42
N TRP A 23 -9.34 6.16 4.10
CA TRP A 23 -9.26 4.81 3.55
C TRP A 23 -9.54 3.69 4.57
N GLN A 24 -9.54 3.98 5.88
CA GLN A 24 -9.77 2.97 6.91
C GLN A 24 -11.21 2.43 6.91
N THR A 25 -12.14 3.17 6.31
CA THR A 25 -13.54 2.73 6.19
C THR A 25 -13.71 1.88 4.95
N CYS A 26 -14.11 0.61 5.14
CA CYS A 26 -14.36 -0.31 4.03
C CYS A 26 -15.65 0.07 3.26
N PRO A 27 -15.59 0.21 1.92
CA PRO A 27 -16.77 0.49 1.10
C PRO A 27 -17.80 -0.64 1.17
N ARG A 28 -19.07 -0.26 1.34
CA ARG A 28 -20.18 -1.21 1.53
C ARG A 28 -20.72 -1.80 0.22
N SER A 29 -20.36 -1.24 -0.94
CA SER A 29 -20.95 -1.63 -2.22
C SER A 29 -19.93 -1.77 -3.35
N GLY A 30 -20.17 -2.74 -4.22
CA GLY A 30 -19.32 -3.05 -5.38
C GLY A 30 -18.01 -3.78 -5.00
N HIS A 31 -17.34 -4.37 -5.99
CA HIS A 31 -16.01 -4.92 -5.80
C HIS A 31 -14.98 -3.79 -5.80
N GLN A 32 -14.31 -3.60 -4.67
CA GLN A 32 -13.30 -2.57 -4.51
C GLN A 32 -12.07 -3.12 -3.78
N VAL A 33 -10.93 -2.56 -4.14
CA VAL A 33 -9.65 -2.87 -3.53
C VAL A 33 -9.03 -1.62 -2.95
N LEU A 34 -8.46 -1.74 -1.76
CA LEU A 34 -7.63 -0.71 -1.15
C LEU A 34 -6.21 -0.90 -1.67
N GLY A 35 -5.54 0.17 -2.08
CA GLY A 35 -4.13 0.08 -2.40
C GLY A 35 -3.46 1.32 -2.93
N PHE A 36 -2.21 1.12 -3.38
CA PHE A 36 -1.37 2.16 -3.98
C PHE A 36 -1.34 2.01 -5.50
N LEU A 37 -1.37 3.15 -6.21
CA LEU A 37 -1.23 3.16 -7.66
C LEU A 37 0.16 2.65 -8.06
N PHE A 38 0.19 1.66 -8.93
CA PHE A 38 1.42 1.08 -9.45
C PHE A 38 1.70 1.60 -10.86
N THR A 39 2.69 2.47 -10.97
CA THR A 39 3.08 3.14 -12.21
C THR A 39 4.38 2.57 -12.77
N LYS A 40 4.67 2.86 -14.04
CA LYS A 40 5.96 2.51 -14.65
C LYS A 40 7.13 3.19 -13.93
N ALA A 41 6.94 4.43 -13.45
CA ALA A 41 7.95 5.16 -12.71
C ALA A 41 8.25 4.47 -11.37
N LEU A 42 7.22 4.04 -10.65
CA LEU A 42 7.40 3.29 -9.41
C LEU A 42 8.05 1.93 -9.67
N ALA A 43 7.65 1.21 -10.72
CA ALA A 43 8.30 -0.04 -11.10
C ALA A 43 9.79 0.14 -11.43
N ARG A 44 10.15 1.23 -12.14
CA ARG A 44 11.54 1.58 -12.43
C ARG A 44 12.31 1.93 -11.15
N LYS A 45 11.71 2.73 -10.26
CA LYS A 45 12.30 3.09 -8.95
C LYS A 45 12.63 1.84 -8.13
N LEU A 46 11.73 0.85 -8.15
CA LEU A 46 11.88 -0.40 -7.40
C LEU A 46 12.61 -1.52 -8.17
N SER A 47 13.10 -1.28 -9.39
CA SER A 47 13.73 -2.31 -10.22
C SER A 47 14.91 -3.00 -9.52
N TYR A 48 15.67 -2.26 -8.70
CA TYR A 48 16.83 -2.79 -7.98
C TYR A 48 16.50 -3.96 -7.04
N ARG A 49 15.23 -4.10 -6.62
CA ARG A 49 14.78 -5.17 -5.73
C ARG A 49 14.55 -6.51 -6.43
N VAL A 50 14.39 -6.50 -7.75
CA VAL A 50 14.02 -7.68 -8.54
C VAL A 50 14.99 -7.89 -9.70
N ARG A 51 15.08 -6.90 -10.59
CA ARG A 51 15.98 -6.89 -11.74
C ARG A 51 16.15 -5.46 -12.23
N LEU A 52 17.39 -5.00 -12.32
CA LEU A 52 17.70 -3.68 -12.87
C LEU A 52 17.18 -3.54 -14.31
N LEU A 53 16.61 -2.36 -14.60
CA LEU A 53 16.17 -1.97 -15.94
C LEU A 53 17.14 -0.89 -16.43
N PRO A 54 17.79 -1.06 -17.60
CA PRO A 54 18.65 -0.02 -18.17
C PRO A 54 17.91 1.30 -18.39
N ASP A 55 18.60 2.41 -18.21
CA ASP A 55 18.01 3.75 -18.36
C ASP A 55 17.52 4.01 -19.79
N ASP A 56 18.27 3.52 -20.78
CA ASP A 56 18.03 3.60 -22.23
C ASP A 56 17.19 2.43 -22.77
N ALA A 57 16.55 1.65 -21.90
CA ALA A 57 15.74 0.50 -22.30
C ALA A 57 14.64 0.88 -23.31
N PRO A 58 14.45 0.08 -24.38
CA PRO A 58 13.40 0.35 -25.36
C PRO A 58 12.00 0.20 -24.74
N PRO A 59 10.96 0.87 -25.28
CA PRO A 59 9.62 0.89 -24.69
C PRO A 59 9.00 -0.49 -24.44
N SER A 60 9.29 -1.47 -25.31
CA SER A 60 8.83 -2.85 -25.15
C SER A 60 9.44 -3.53 -23.91
N LEU A 61 10.72 -3.29 -23.65
CA LEU A 61 11.42 -3.80 -22.47
C LEU A 61 10.91 -3.13 -21.20
N VAL A 62 10.68 -1.80 -21.23
CA VAL A 62 10.05 -1.07 -20.12
C VAL A 62 8.65 -1.62 -19.81
N GLN A 63 7.85 -1.91 -20.84
CA GLN A 63 6.52 -2.50 -20.65
C GLN A 63 6.60 -3.93 -20.08
N GLY A 64 7.49 -4.78 -20.62
CA GLY A 64 7.70 -6.14 -20.11
C GLY A 64 8.16 -6.13 -18.65
N HIS A 65 9.09 -5.24 -18.32
CA HIS A 65 9.57 -5.03 -16.95
C HIS A 65 8.43 -4.60 -16.02
N PHE A 66 7.65 -3.58 -16.41
CA PHE A 66 6.47 -3.15 -15.64
C PHE A 66 5.50 -4.30 -15.39
N MET A 67 5.19 -5.11 -16.41
CA MET A 67 4.27 -6.25 -16.27
C MET A 67 4.81 -7.32 -15.33
N MET A 68 6.12 -7.59 -15.35
CA MET A 68 6.75 -8.51 -14.41
C MET A 68 6.71 -7.97 -12.97
N MET A 69 6.99 -6.67 -12.79
CA MET A 69 6.94 -6.02 -11.48
C MET A 69 5.51 -5.97 -10.88
N THR A 70 4.45 -6.02 -11.72
CA THR A 70 3.06 -6.13 -11.23
C THR A 70 2.78 -7.43 -10.45
N ASN A 71 3.64 -8.44 -10.57
CA ASN A 71 3.58 -9.67 -9.79
C ASN A 71 4.64 -9.67 -8.68
N ALA A 72 5.87 -9.27 -9.00
CA ALA A 72 7.00 -9.39 -8.08
C ALA A 72 6.87 -8.50 -6.84
N ILE A 73 6.40 -7.25 -7.00
CA ILE A 73 6.29 -6.33 -5.86
C ILE A 73 5.21 -6.78 -4.86
N PRO A 74 3.98 -7.13 -5.26
CA PRO A 74 3.01 -7.69 -4.32
C PRO A 74 3.51 -8.94 -3.58
N TRP A 75 4.19 -9.85 -4.29
CA TRP A 75 4.78 -11.04 -3.68
C TRP A 75 5.78 -10.65 -2.58
N LEU A 76 6.77 -9.80 -2.89
CA LEU A 76 7.76 -9.32 -1.91
C LEU A 76 7.13 -8.60 -0.70
N LEU A 77 6.03 -7.87 -0.91
CA LEU A 77 5.32 -7.23 0.20
C LEU A 77 4.59 -8.25 1.07
N SER A 78 3.98 -9.28 0.48
CA SER A 78 3.28 -10.33 1.22
C SER A 78 4.22 -11.19 2.07
N GLU A 79 5.51 -11.29 1.70
CA GLU A 79 6.53 -11.95 2.53
C GLU A 79 6.83 -11.17 3.82
N LYS A 80 6.59 -9.85 3.83
CA LYS A 80 6.92 -8.95 4.95
C LYS A 80 5.70 -8.50 5.75
N PHE A 81 4.55 -8.39 5.11
CA PHE A 81 3.35 -7.76 5.65
C PHE A 81 2.13 -8.65 5.47
N PRO A 82 1.11 -8.53 6.36
CA PRO A 82 -0.14 -9.27 6.24
C PRO A 82 -1.04 -8.67 5.14
N VAL A 83 -0.59 -8.74 3.89
CA VAL A 83 -1.30 -8.27 2.69
C VAL A 83 -1.48 -9.42 1.70
N PRO A 84 -2.46 -9.35 0.78
CA PRO A 84 -2.71 -10.44 -0.14
C PRO A 84 -1.52 -10.68 -1.09
N ASP A 85 -1.02 -11.92 -1.15
CA ASP A 85 -0.09 -12.34 -2.20
C ASP A 85 -0.86 -12.53 -3.52
N ARG A 86 -1.01 -11.43 -4.26
CA ARG A 86 -1.65 -11.47 -5.57
C ARG A 86 -1.13 -10.37 -6.46
N ARG A 87 -1.21 -10.64 -7.77
CA ARG A 87 -0.92 -9.67 -8.81
C ARG A 87 -1.67 -8.34 -8.58
N ALA A 88 -1.01 -7.24 -8.92
CA ALA A 88 -1.62 -5.92 -8.93
C ALA A 88 -2.94 -5.91 -9.73
N ALA A 89 -4.01 -5.42 -9.08
CA ALA A 89 -5.36 -5.41 -9.64
C ALA A 89 -5.49 -4.36 -10.75
N LEU A 90 -6.29 -4.65 -11.79
CA LEU A 90 -6.72 -3.64 -12.75
C LEU A 90 -7.97 -2.95 -12.23
N VAL A 91 -7.94 -1.63 -12.14
CA VAL A 91 -9.02 -0.85 -11.53
C VAL A 91 -9.34 0.40 -12.35
N TYR A 92 -10.50 0.98 -12.13
CA TYR A 92 -10.82 2.32 -12.58
C TYR A 92 -10.13 3.36 -11.67
N LYS A 93 -9.30 4.22 -12.28
CA LYS A 93 -8.60 5.30 -11.59
C LYS A 93 -9.53 6.45 -11.21
N ASP A 94 -10.61 6.62 -11.98
CA ASP A 94 -11.60 7.67 -11.80
C ASP A 94 -13.02 7.09 -11.66
N SER A 95 -13.92 7.89 -11.10
CA SER A 95 -15.32 7.50 -10.89
C SER A 95 -16.12 7.39 -12.20
N ALA A 96 -15.71 8.10 -13.26
CA ALA A 96 -16.32 8.05 -14.58
C ALA A 96 -15.98 6.75 -15.34
N ARG A 97 -15.03 5.96 -14.82
CA ARG A 97 -14.56 4.69 -15.38
C ARG A 97 -13.88 4.82 -16.74
N MET A 98 -13.25 5.97 -17.00
CA MET A 98 -12.61 6.26 -18.28
C MET A 98 -11.13 5.87 -18.31
N HIS A 99 -10.47 5.89 -17.16
CA HIS A 99 -9.05 5.57 -17.05
C HIS A 99 -8.81 4.35 -16.17
N LEU A 100 -7.95 3.45 -16.66
CA LEU A 100 -7.53 2.26 -15.95
C LEU A 100 -6.17 2.46 -15.29
N ALA A 101 -5.96 1.79 -14.17
CA ALA A 101 -4.68 1.75 -13.48
C ALA A 101 -4.41 0.36 -12.88
N LYS A 102 -3.14 0.12 -12.54
CA LYS A 102 -2.73 -1.02 -11.73
C LYS A 102 -2.59 -0.58 -10.27
N VAL A 103 -3.04 -1.42 -9.35
CA VAL A 103 -2.97 -1.14 -7.91
C VAL A 103 -2.33 -2.31 -7.17
N ILE A 104 -1.32 -2.02 -6.34
CA ILE A 104 -0.83 -2.97 -5.34
C ILE A 104 -1.89 -3.07 -4.26
N VAL A 105 -2.46 -4.26 -4.09
CA VAL A 105 -3.60 -4.46 -3.20
C VAL A 105 -3.14 -4.64 -1.76
N LEU A 106 -3.76 -3.88 -0.86
CA LEU A 106 -3.61 -4.02 0.59
C LEU A 106 -4.83 -4.74 1.20
N ALA A 107 -6.02 -4.50 0.66
CA ALA A 107 -7.26 -5.18 1.04
C ALA A 107 -8.20 -5.31 -0.17
N ASP A 108 -9.03 -6.35 -0.16
CA ASP A 108 -10.10 -6.62 -1.10
C ASP A 108 -11.43 -6.80 -0.35
N ASN A 109 -12.38 -5.89 -0.56
CA ASN A 109 -13.65 -5.93 0.17
C ASN A 109 -14.55 -7.14 -0.17
N ARG A 110 -14.19 -7.94 -1.20
CA ARG A 110 -14.84 -9.20 -1.58
C ARG A 110 -13.90 -10.40 -1.51
N GLY A 111 -12.72 -10.27 -0.90
CA GLY A 111 -11.81 -11.40 -0.70
C GLY A 111 -12.52 -12.60 -0.06
N ALA A 112 -12.14 -13.82 -0.45
CA ALA A 112 -12.76 -15.03 0.12
C ALA A 112 -12.46 -15.18 1.61
N GLU A 113 -11.29 -14.74 2.04
CA GLU A 113 -10.80 -14.80 3.42
C GLU A 113 -11.10 -13.49 4.16
N ASP A 114 -11.27 -13.53 5.48
CA ASP A 114 -11.58 -12.34 6.28
C ASP A 114 -10.38 -11.40 6.49
N SER A 115 -9.16 -11.95 6.51
CA SER A 115 -7.89 -11.20 6.57
C SER A 115 -7.77 -10.16 5.43
N PRO A 116 -7.93 -10.54 4.15
CA PRO A 116 -7.88 -9.58 3.05
C PRO A 116 -9.08 -8.63 2.97
N ARG A 117 -10.18 -8.82 3.73
CA ARG A 117 -11.36 -7.94 3.66
C ARG A 117 -11.21 -6.61 4.39
N ARG A 118 -10.31 -6.54 5.36
CA ARG A 118 -10.15 -5.36 6.22
C ARG A 118 -8.88 -4.61 5.82
N PRO A 119 -8.92 -3.26 5.84
CA PRO A 119 -7.70 -2.47 5.71
C PRO A 119 -6.67 -2.89 6.76
N PRO A 120 -5.37 -2.94 6.38
CA PRO A 120 -4.30 -3.07 7.36
C PRO A 120 -4.31 -1.91 8.36
N ALA A 121 -3.65 -2.11 9.51
CA ALA A 121 -3.45 -1.02 10.47
C ALA A 121 -2.66 0.14 9.83
N PRO A 122 -2.90 1.41 10.20
CA PRO A 122 -2.17 2.56 9.65
C PRO A 122 -0.66 2.43 9.70
N ALA A 123 -0.10 1.92 10.80
CA ALA A 123 1.34 1.68 10.92
C ALA A 123 1.88 0.69 9.87
N VAL A 124 1.09 -0.34 9.51
CA VAL A 124 1.46 -1.29 8.44
C VAL A 124 1.41 -0.60 7.08
N VAL A 125 0.40 0.23 6.82
CA VAL A 125 0.32 1.03 5.59
C VAL A 125 1.51 1.97 5.46
N ASP A 126 1.93 2.61 6.55
CA ASP A 126 3.09 3.51 6.56
C ASP A 126 4.40 2.75 6.26
N MET A 127 4.60 1.58 6.88
CA MET A 127 5.76 0.72 6.57
C MET A 127 5.76 0.24 5.12
N ILE A 128 4.59 -0.11 4.56
CA ILE A 128 4.49 -0.49 3.16
C ILE A 128 4.78 0.71 2.25
N ALA A 129 4.31 1.91 2.60
CA ALA A 129 4.62 3.13 1.86
C ALA A 129 6.12 3.43 1.87
N ASP A 130 6.81 3.21 3.00
CA ASP A 130 8.27 3.33 3.10
C ASP A 130 8.99 2.29 2.25
N GLU A 131 8.53 1.03 2.28
CA GLU A 131 9.05 -0.05 1.45
C GLU A 131 8.84 0.20 -0.05
N LEU A 132 7.77 0.89 -0.43
CA LEU A 132 7.51 1.33 -1.79
C LEU A 132 8.17 2.68 -2.12
N GLU A 133 8.86 3.29 -1.16
CA GLU A 133 9.49 4.61 -1.27
C GLU A 133 8.50 5.68 -1.78
N LEU A 134 7.26 5.66 -1.27
CA LEU A 134 6.22 6.61 -1.60
C LEU A 134 6.36 7.88 -0.76
N GLU A 135 6.04 9.02 -1.37
CA GLU A 135 6.21 10.35 -0.79
C GLU A 135 4.93 11.19 -0.93
N GLY A 136 4.75 12.15 -0.02
CA GLY A 136 3.61 13.07 -0.04
C GLY A 136 2.27 12.36 -0.09
N ALA A 137 1.40 12.79 -1.02
CA ALA A 137 0.05 12.25 -1.16
C ALA A 137 0.01 10.78 -1.62
N ASP A 138 1.07 10.27 -2.27
CA ASP A 138 1.10 8.88 -2.76
C ASP A 138 1.24 7.87 -1.60
N ARG A 139 1.58 8.34 -0.39
CA ARG A 139 1.60 7.53 0.84
C ARG A 139 0.21 7.21 1.38
N GLU A 140 -0.84 7.84 0.85
CA GLU A 140 -2.22 7.56 1.21
C GLU A 140 -2.84 6.56 0.20
N PRO A 141 -3.12 5.30 0.60
CA PRO A 141 -3.80 4.38 -0.27
C PRO A 141 -5.26 4.81 -0.47
N ARG A 142 -5.88 4.31 -1.53
CA ARG A 142 -7.27 4.64 -1.87
C ARG A 142 -8.05 3.38 -2.22
N TRP A 143 -9.36 3.44 -2.01
CA TRP A 143 -10.28 2.45 -2.53
C TRP A 143 -10.52 2.69 -4.02
N PHE A 144 -10.35 1.64 -4.81
CA PHE A 144 -10.56 1.64 -6.24
C PHE A 144 -11.59 0.60 -6.63
N LYS A 145 -12.44 0.93 -7.59
CA LYS A 145 -13.38 -0.02 -8.16
C LYS A 145 -12.67 -0.94 -9.15
N CYS A 146 -12.83 -2.25 -8.96
CA CYS A 146 -12.30 -3.26 -9.88
C CYS A 146 -12.97 -3.15 -11.25
N VAL A 147 -12.24 -3.54 -12.30
CA VAL A 147 -12.82 -3.83 -13.61
C VAL A 147 -13.44 -5.23 -13.49
N ASP A 148 -14.77 -5.27 -13.36
CA ASP A 148 -15.56 -6.50 -13.38
C ASP A 148 -15.71 -7.01 -14.82
#